data_AF-A0AAN0NDX8-F1
#
_entry.id   AF-A0AAN0NDX8-F1
#
_cell.length_a   1.000
_cell.length_b   1.000
_cell.length_c   1.000
_cell.angle_alpha   90.00
_cell.angle_beta   90.00
_cell.angle_gamma   90.00
#
_symmetry.space_group_name_H-M   'P 1'
#
loop_
_entity.id
_entity.type
_entity.pdbx_description
1 polymer ?
#
loop_
_entity_poly.entity_id
_entity_poly.type
_entity_poly.pdbx_seq_one_letter_code
_entity_poly.pdbx_strand_id
1 'polypeptide(L)'
;MVEALQEKYDWVKSGFDNLSDSDQQDAFYKSLEFGTAGMRGLIGVGPNRMNELTVAKANEGFGKYLVETFPNQPLKVAIAYDNRHKSREFSEVSARILSRYGIESYIFEALRPTPELSFAVRELGCIGGIVVTASHNPKEYNGYKVYDETGCRLVDDKIARVIALINEVEDETEIDPETFDSTKIHAIDDTFDNIYLDAIKTIQLRPEEPKNIKIVFTSQHGTSYPMVPTLLSSLGYDVTVVEEQSTFDPDFSNTKTPNP
;
A
#
# COMPACT_ATOMS: atom_id res chain seq x y z
N MET A 1 6.19 -15.71 -23.89
CA MET A 1 5.79 -15.02 -22.65
C MET A 1 4.82 -13.89 -22.95
N VAL A 2 5.24 -12.83 -23.68
CA VAL A 2 4.35 -11.67 -23.96
C VAL A 2 3.08 -12.08 -24.71
N GLU A 3 3.18 -12.86 -25.79
CA GLU A 3 2.00 -13.31 -26.57
C GLU A 3 0.99 -14.11 -25.72
N ALA A 4 1.46 -15.05 -24.89
CA ALA A 4 0.61 -15.82 -23.99
C ALA A 4 -0.06 -14.93 -22.92
N LEU A 5 0.65 -13.93 -22.41
CA LEU A 5 0.09 -12.94 -21.48
C LEU A 5 -0.96 -12.05 -22.16
N GLN A 6 -0.77 -11.69 -23.42
CA GLN A 6 -1.73 -10.89 -24.19
C GLN A 6 -3.01 -11.66 -24.52
N GLU A 7 -2.96 -12.99 -24.58
CA GLU A 7 -4.14 -13.85 -24.71
C GLU A 7 -4.90 -13.98 -23.38
N LYS A 8 -4.19 -13.94 -22.25
CA LYS A 8 -4.77 -14.08 -20.90
C LYS A 8 -5.27 -12.75 -20.32
N TYR A 9 -4.62 -11.63 -20.65
CA TYR A 9 -4.86 -10.33 -20.05
C TYR A 9 -4.95 -9.21 -21.09
N ASP A 10 -6.15 -8.68 -21.30
CA ASP A 10 -6.40 -7.57 -22.25
C ASP A 10 -5.56 -6.32 -21.94
N TRP A 11 -5.32 -6.04 -20.66
CA TRP A 11 -4.51 -4.90 -20.22
C TRP A 11 -3.03 -5.05 -20.59
N VAL A 12 -2.53 -6.28 -20.73
CA VAL A 12 -1.15 -6.53 -21.19
C VAL A 12 -1.03 -6.20 -22.66
N LYS A 13 -2.00 -6.61 -23.48
CA LYS A 13 -2.03 -6.29 -24.90
C LYS A 13 -2.09 -4.79 -25.13
N SER A 14 -3.08 -4.12 -24.56
CA SER A 14 -3.24 -2.67 -24.71
C SER A 14 -2.05 -1.89 -24.14
N GLY A 15 -1.49 -2.32 -23.01
CA GLY A 15 -0.32 -1.66 -22.43
C GLY A 15 0.94 -1.85 -23.27
N PHE A 16 1.19 -3.04 -23.82
CA PHE A 16 2.36 -3.34 -24.63
C PHE A 16 2.37 -2.56 -25.95
N ASP A 17 1.23 -2.51 -26.64
CA ASP A 17 1.08 -1.84 -27.94
C ASP A 17 1.28 -0.31 -27.84
N ASN A 18 1.14 0.27 -26.64
CA ASN A 18 1.33 1.69 -26.37
C ASN A 18 2.76 2.07 -25.95
N LEU A 19 3.66 1.10 -25.77
CA LEU A 19 5.05 1.35 -25.40
C LEU A 19 5.94 1.54 -26.63
N SER A 20 6.96 2.40 -26.49
CA SER A 20 8.06 2.44 -27.46
C SER A 20 8.92 1.17 -27.38
N ASP A 21 9.67 0.84 -28.43
CA ASP A 21 10.58 -0.32 -28.42
C ASP A 21 11.57 -0.31 -27.23
N SER A 22 12.06 0.89 -26.88
CA SER A 22 12.94 1.07 -25.72
C SER A 22 12.23 0.79 -24.41
N ASP A 23 10.98 1.21 -24.27
CA ASP A 23 10.19 0.99 -23.06
C ASP A 23 9.74 -0.47 -22.93
N GLN A 24 9.47 -1.14 -24.06
CA GLN A 24 9.23 -2.59 -24.09
C GLN A 24 10.48 -3.34 -23.63
N GLN A 25 11.66 -2.98 -24.12
CA GLN A 25 12.90 -3.60 -23.68
C GLN A 25 13.12 -3.38 -22.17
N ASP A 26 12.96 -2.16 -21.65
CA ASP A 26 13.11 -1.89 -20.22
C ASP A 26 12.06 -2.63 -19.37
N ALA A 27 10.82 -2.76 -19.85
CA ALA A 27 9.74 -3.43 -19.14
C ALA A 27 9.92 -4.96 -19.02
N PHE A 28 10.55 -5.60 -20.01
CA PHE A 28 10.62 -7.06 -20.12
C PHE A 28 12.02 -7.67 -19.98
N TYR A 29 13.09 -6.86 -19.98
CA TYR A 29 14.46 -7.37 -19.89
C TYR A 29 14.85 -7.85 -18.47
N LYS A 30 14.18 -7.35 -17.42
CA LYS A 30 14.45 -7.71 -16.03
C LYS A 30 13.16 -7.79 -15.21
N SER A 31 13.25 -8.27 -13.98
CA SER A 31 12.15 -8.21 -13.02
C SER A 31 12.30 -7.02 -12.08
N LEU A 32 11.17 -6.54 -11.57
CA LEU A 32 11.12 -5.49 -10.57
C LEU A 32 11.69 -6.02 -9.25
N GLU A 33 12.72 -5.35 -8.74
CA GLU A 33 13.41 -5.80 -7.53
C GLU A 33 12.59 -5.54 -6.27
N PHE A 34 12.49 -6.56 -5.41
CA PHE A 34 11.98 -6.43 -4.06
C PHE A 34 13.13 -6.19 -3.09
N GLY A 35 13.25 -4.95 -2.62
CA GLY A 35 14.32 -4.54 -1.72
C GLY A 35 13.90 -4.52 -0.24
N THR A 36 14.84 -4.15 0.62
CA THR A 36 14.61 -3.99 2.07
C THR A 36 13.60 -2.89 2.43
N ALA A 37 13.30 -2.00 1.48
CA ALA A 37 12.30 -0.94 1.63
C ALA A 37 10.97 -1.27 0.92
N GLY A 38 10.78 -2.52 0.48
CA GLY A 38 9.70 -2.95 -0.41
C GLY A 38 10.08 -2.86 -1.89
N MET A 39 9.07 -2.91 -2.76
CA MET A 39 9.20 -2.72 -4.21
C MET A 39 8.63 -1.36 -4.63
N ARG A 40 9.26 -0.72 -5.61
CA ARG A 40 8.78 0.51 -6.24
C ARG A 40 9.14 0.50 -7.71
N GLY A 41 8.18 0.83 -8.56
CA GLY A 41 8.40 0.85 -10.00
C GLY A 41 7.32 1.64 -10.72
N LEU A 42 7.57 1.91 -12.00
CA LEU A 42 6.57 2.45 -12.90
C LEU A 42 5.38 1.49 -12.99
N ILE A 43 4.16 2.03 -12.97
CA ILE A 43 2.96 1.27 -13.28
C ILE A 43 3.00 0.92 -14.77
N GLY A 44 2.72 -0.35 -15.12
CA GLY A 44 2.68 -0.75 -16.52
C GLY A 44 2.80 -2.25 -16.74
N VAL A 45 2.95 -2.62 -18.00
CA VAL A 45 3.10 -4.03 -18.44
C VAL A 45 4.52 -4.52 -18.27
N GLY A 46 4.66 -5.81 -17.98
CA GLY A 46 5.95 -6.50 -17.91
C GLY A 46 6.48 -6.70 -16.49
N PRO A 47 7.45 -7.61 -16.35
CA PRO A 47 8.02 -8.02 -15.05
C PRO A 47 8.78 -6.89 -14.33
N ASN A 48 9.29 -5.88 -15.04
CA ASN A 48 9.96 -4.70 -14.46
C ASN A 48 8.99 -3.54 -14.14
N ARG A 49 7.69 -3.81 -13.93
CA ARG A 49 6.68 -2.80 -13.64
C ARG A 49 5.81 -3.19 -12.46
N MET A 50 5.24 -2.18 -11.79
CA MET A 50 4.15 -2.40 -10.84
C MET A 50 2.88 -2.76 -11.62
N ASN A 51 2.36 -3.96 -11.38
CA ASN A 51 1.10 -4.46 -11.93
C ASN A 51 0.54 -5.58 -11.03
N GLU A 52 -0.62 -6.10 -11.39
CA GLU A 52 -1.28 -7.15 -10.60
C GLU A 52 -0.42 -8.42 -10.45
N LEU A 53 0.34 -8.83 -11.47
CA LEU A 53 1.14 -10.05 -11.43
C LEU A 53 2.37 -9.91 -10.53
N THR A 54 3.06 -8.77 -10.61
CA THR A 54 4.22 -8.50 -9.74
C THR A 54 3.80 -8.31 -8.28
N VAL A 55 2.65 -7.67 -8.03
CA VAL A 55 2.08 -7.59 -6.68
C VAL A 55 1.61 -8.97 -6.19
N ALA A 56 1.02 -9.78 -7.06
CA ALA A 56 0.62 -11.14 -6.71
C ALA A 56 1.83 -12.00 -6.31
N LYS A 57 2.92 -11.94 -7.09
CA LYS A 57 4.20 -12.60 -6.78
C LYS A 57 4.79 -12.16 -5.44
N ALA A 58 4.75 -10.86 -5.13
CA ALA A 58 5.17 -10.36 -3.83
C ALA A 58 4.35 -10.97 -2.68
N ASN A 59 3.03 -11.10 -2.85
CA ASN A 59 2.14 -11.68 -1.85
C ASN A 59 2.21 -13.20 -1.75
N GLU A 60 2.58 -13.93 -2.82
CA GLU A 60 2.91 -15.36 -2.74
C GLU A 60 4.09 -15.57 -1.76
N GLY A 61 5.16 -14.78 -1.91
CA GLY A 61 6.31 -14.86 -1.00
C GLY A 61 5.99 -14.41 0.43
N PHE A 62 5.25 -13.31 0.59
CA PHE A 62 4.86 -12.82 1.91
C PHE A 62 3.87 -13.74 2.63
N GLY A 63 2.90 -14.31 1.91
CA GLY A 63 1.94 -15.29 2.45
C GLY A 63 2.63 -16.54 2.98
N LYS A 64 3.55 -17.12 2.20
CA LYS A 64 4.40 -18.24 2.65
C LYS A 64 5.17 -17.88 3.91
N TYR A 65 5.82 -16.71 3.94
CA TYR A 65 6.57 -16.24 5.09
C TYR A 65 5.70 -16.19 6.36
N LEU A 66 4.49 -15.64 6.27
CA LEU A 66 3.59 -15.53 7.42
C LEU A 66 3.13 -16.90 7.92
N VAL A 67 2.78 -17.83 7.02
CA VAL A 67 2.40 -19.20 7.37
C VAL A 67 3.55 -19.94 8.06
N GLU A 68 4.77 -19.84 7.53
CA GLU A 68 5.96 -20.48 8.11
C GLU A 68 6.33 -19.89 9.47
N THR A 69 6.22 -18.57 9.63
CA THR A 69 6.65 -17.85 10.84
C THR A 69 5.65 -18.00 11.98
N PHE A 70 4.36 -18.13 11.68
CA PHE A 70 3.27 -18.11 12.66
C PHE A 70 2.33 -19.33 12.58
N PRO A 71 2.85 -20.57 12.66
CA PRO A 71 2.09 -21.79 12.30
C PRO A 71 0.92 -22.14 13.24
N ASN A 72 0.82 -21.52 14.41
CA ASN A 72 -0.11 -21.93 15.48
C ASN A 72 -1.02 -20.79 15.98
N GLN A 73 -1.32 -19.80 15.13
CA GLN A 73 -2.20 -18.69 15.48
C GLN A 73 -2.99 -18.17 14.27
N PRO A 74 -4.06 -17.40 14.49
CA PRO A 74 -4.77 -16.73 13.40
C PRO A 74 -3.82 -15.85 12.60
N LEU A 75 -3.84 -16.00 11.28
CA LEU A 75 -3.04 -15.18 10.37
C LEU A 75 -3.89 -14.00 9.92
N LYS A 76 -3.53 -12.81 10.39
CA LYS A 76 -4.24 -11.57 10.10
C LYS A 76 -3.29 -10.51 9.56
N VAL A 77 -3.69 -9.80 8.50
CA VAL A 77 -2.90 -8.73 7.87
C VAL A 77 -3.76 -7.49 7.68
N ALA A 78 -3.26 -6.33 8.08
CA ALA A 78 -3.89 -5.04 7.76
C ALA A 78 -3.32 -4.49 6.44
N ILE A 79 -4.15 -3.86 5.61
CA ILE A 79 -3.75 -3.34 4.30
C ILE A 79 -4.26 -1.91 4.14
N ALA A 80 -3.34 -0.99 3.88
CA ALA A 80 -3.63 0.40 3.55
C ALA A 80 -2.99 0.80 2.22
N TYR A 81 -3.45 1.91 1.65
CA TYR A 81 -2.96 2.40 0.38
C TYR A 81 -3.10 3.92 0.26
N ASP A 82 -2.36 4.51 -0.68
CA ASP A 82 -2.41 5.94 -0.98
C ASP A 82 -3.28 6.28 -2.19
N ASN A 83 -3.32 7.56 -2.56
CA ASN A 83 -4.13 8.09 -3.64
C ASN A 83 -3.59 7.79 -5.05
N ARG A 84 -2.49 7.06 -5.22
CA ARG A 84 -1.90 6.83 -6.55
C ARG A 84 -2.79 5.94 -7.42
N HIS A 85 -2.62 6.07 -8.73
CA HIS A 85 -3.21 5.13 -9.69
C HIS A 85 -2.89 3.68 -9.29
N LYS A 86 -3.90 2.80 -9.35
CA LYS A 86 -3.80 1.36 -9.02
C LYS A 86 -3.55 0.99 -7.55
N SER A 87 -3.41 1.95 -6.64
CA SER A 87 -3.12 1.67 -5.22
C SER A 87 -4.21 0.83 -4.56
N ARG A 88 -5.49 1.11 -4.87
CA ARG A 88 -6.62 0.31 -4.39
C ARG A 88 -6.62 -1.09 -5.01
N GLU A 89 -6.51 -1.18 -6.33
CA GLU A 89 -6.54 -2.47 -7.03
C GLU A 89 -5.40 -3.40 -6.58
N PHE A 90 -4.19 -2.88 -6.37
CA PHE A 90 -3.07 -3.66 -5.85
C PHE A 90 -3.28 -4.12 -4.39
N SER A 91 -4.01 -3.35 -3.59
CA SER A 91 -4.39 -3.76 -2.23
C SER A 91 -5.39 -4.92 -2.26
N GLU A 92 -6.35 -4.86 -3.18
CA GLU A 92 -7.32 -5.94 -3.42
C GLU A 92 -6.64 -7.21 -3.96
N VAL A 93 -5.71 -7.09 -4.92
CA VAL A 93 -4.84 -8.22 -5.36
C VAL A 93 -4.11 -8.85 -4.17
N SER A 94 -3.54 -8.02 -3.29
CA SER A 94 -2.79 -8.51 -2.14
C SER A 94 -3.67 -9.36 -1.22
N ALA A 95 -4.86 -8.87 -0.87
CA ALA A 95 -5.81 -9.62 -0.03
C ALA A 95 -6.29 -10.92 -0.68
N ARG A 96 -6.56 -10.90 -2.00
CA ARG A 96 -6.98 -12.09 -2.74
C ARG A 96 -5.92 -13.19 -2.67
N ILE A 97 -4.66 -12.86 -2.93
CA ILE A 97 -3.56 -13.84 -2.85
C ILE A 97 -3.36 -14.32 -1.41
N LEU A 98 -3.36 -13.44 -0.42
CA LEU A 98 -3.21 -13.84 0.99
C LEU A 98 -4.33 -14.77 1.47
N SER A 99 -5.56 -14.59 0.99
CA SER A 99 -6.69 -15.47 1.35
C SER A 99 -6.45 -16.94 0.97
N ARG A 100 -5.68 -17.21 -0.09
CA ARG A 100 -5.31 -18.58 -0.53
C ARG A 100 -4.42 -19.29 0.50
N TYR A 101 -3.76 -18.54 1.36
CA TYR A 101 -2.97 -19.03 2.49
C TYR A 101 -3.78 -19.10 3.80
N GLY A 102 -5.10 -18.87 3.73
CA GLY A 102 -5.99 -18.83 4.89
C GLY A 102 -5.86 -17.56 5.74
N ILE A 103 -5.17 -16.54 5.23
CA ILE A 103 -4.88 -15.28 5.92
C ILE A 103 -6.08 -14.34 5.81
N GLU A 104 -6.55 -13.84 6.94
CA GLU A 104 -7.57 -12.80 7.03
C GLU A 104 -6.95 -11.43 6.74
N SER A 105 -7.44 -10.74 5.70
CA SER A 105 -6.98 -9.42 5.31
C SER A 105 -8.00 -8.36 5.71
N TYR A 106 -7.55 -7.32 6.43
CA TYR A 106 -8.35 -6.16 6.81
C TYR A 106 -7.90 -4.95 5.99
N ILE A 107 -8.70 -4.52 5.03
CA ILE A 107 -8.35 -3.47 4.06
C ILE A 107 -9.15 -2.20 4.37
N PHE A 108 -8.49 -1.05 4.45
CA PHE A 108 -9.19 0.22 4.54
C PHE A 108 -10.05 0.50 3.31
N GLU A 109 -11.31 0.94 3.51
CA GLU A 109 -12.24 1.23 2.41
C GLU A 109 -11.82 2.44 1.56
N ALA A 110 -11.01 3.32 2.16
CA ALA A 110 -10.42 4.48 1.51
C ALA A 110 -8.93 4.59 1.88
N LEU A 111 -8.20 5.43 1.15
CA LEU A 111 -6.78 5.66 1.42
C LEU A 111 -6.53 6.09 2.87
N ARG A 112 -5.44 5.57 3.46
CA ARG A 112 -5.03 5.87 4.84
C ARG A 112 -3.52 6.01 4.96
N PRO A 113 -3.04 6.87 5.89
CA PRO A 113 -1.62 7.09 6.08
C PRO A 113 -0.93 5.85 6.64
N THR A 114 0.32 5.64 6.23
CA THR A 114 1.20 4.60 6.78
C THR A 114 1.19 4.49 8.33
N PRO A 115 1.24 5.58 9.11
CA PRO A 115 1.15 5.47 10.57
C PRO A 115 -0.17 4.88 11.09
N GLU A 116 -1.29 5.08 10.40
CA GLU A 116 -2.55 4.46 10.80
C GLU A 116 -2.60 2.98 10.47
N LEU A 117 -1.99 2.56 9.36
CA LEU A 117 -1.76 1.13 9.12
C LEU A 117 -0.92 0.51 10.25
N SER A 118 0.18 1.17 10.63
CA SER A 118 1.05 0.73 11.73
C SER A 118 0.27 0.55 13.03
N PHE A 119 -0.64 1.49 13.32
CA PHE A 119 -1.56 1.41 14.45
C PHE A 119 -2.56 0.25 14.30
N ALA A 120 -3.20 0.12 13.13
CA ALA A 120 -4.19 -0.93 12.84
C ALA A 120 -3.62 -2.34 12.97
N VAL A 121 -2.37 -2.55 12.56
CA VAL A 121 -1.69 -3.84 12.74
C VAL A 121 -1.74 -4.27 14.21
N ARG A 122 -1.40 -3.35 15.12
CA ARG A 122 -1.34 -3.63 16.55
C ARG A 122 -2.75 -3.75 17.16
N GLU A 123 -3.64 -2.84 16.81
CA GLU A 123 -4.99 -2.75 17.38
C GLU A 123 -5.87 -3.96 16.98
N LEU A 124 -5.72 -4.44 15.75
CA LEU A 124 -6.48 -5.59 15.23
C LEU A 124 -5.79 -6.94 15.51
N GLY A 125 -4.62 -6.94 16.15
CA GLY A 125 -3.83 -8.14 16.41
C GLY A 125 -3.35 -8.82 15.13
N CYS A 126 -3.00 -8.04 14.11
CA CYS A 126 -2.42 -8.55 12.88
C CYS A 126 -0.95 -8.93 13.07
N ILE A 127 -0.53 -9.96 12.34
CA ILE A 127 0.86 -10.46 12.33
C ILE A 127 1.71 -9.83 11.22
N GLY A 128 1.11 -8.93 10.45
CA GLY A 128 1.79 -8.14 9.45
C GLY A 128 0.88 -7.06 8.87
N GLY A 129 1.47 -6.23 8.04
CA GLY A 129 0.75 -5.19 7.31
C GLY A 129 1.30 -4.97 5.92
N ILE A 130 0.48 -4.40 5.04
CA ILE A 130 0.86 -4.00 3.68
C ILE A 130 0.47 -2.55 3.48
N VAL A 131 1.41 -1.74 2.97
CA VAL A 131 1.08 -0.43 2.41
C VAL A 131 1.41 -0.37 0.93
N VAL A 132 0.40 -0.05 0.13
CA VAL A 132 0.57 0.22 -1.30
C VAL A 132 0.78 1.72 -1.50
N THR A 133 2.04 2.10 -1.71
CA THR A 133 2.47 3.49 -1.89
C THR A 133 3.92 3.56 -2.37
N ALA A 134 4.19 4.48 -3.29
CA ALA A 134 5.56 4.88 -3.65
C ALA A 134 6.04 6.09 -2.83
N SER A 135 5.39 6.46 -1.72
CA SER A 135 5.74 7.62 -0.88
C SER A 135 5.75 8.92 -1.68
N HIS A 136 6.93 9.53 -1.91
CA HIS A 136 7.10 10.81 -2.59
C HIS A 136 7.52 10.67 -4.06
N ASN A 137 7.54 9.45 -4.61
CA ASN A 137 7.89 9.22 -6.02
C ASN A 137 6.87 9.91 -6.97
N PRO A 138 7.25 10.17 -8.23
CA PRO A 138 6.32 10.70 -9.25
C PRO A 138 5.06 9.85 -9.42
N LYS A 139 4.01 10.42 -10.02
CA LYS A 139 2.67 9.82 -10.12
C LYS A 139 2.62 8.51 -10.93
N GLU A 140 3.57 8.34 -11.85
CA GLU A 140 3.71 7.15 -12.68
C GLU A 140 4.22 5.94 -11.88
N TYR A 141 4.74 6.17 -10.67
CA TYR A 141 5.22 5.13 -9.78
C TYR A 141 4.14 4.68 -8.80
N ASN A 142 4.13 3.38 -8.53
CA ASN A 142 3.54 2.83 -7.33
C ASN A 142 4.58 1.98 -6.56
N GLY A 143 4.21 1.49 -5.40
CA GLY A 143 5.07 0.67 -4.57
C GLY A 143 4.29 -0.18 -3.59
N TYR A 144 4.96 -1.15 -3.02
CA TYR A 144 4.39 -2.10 -2.07
C TYR A 144 5.42 -2.36 -0.99
N LYS A 145 5.00 -2.31 0.28
CA LYS A 145 5.87 -2.52 1.43
C LYS A 145 5.15 -3.36 2.47
N VAL A 146 5.92 -4.22 3.14
CA VAL A 146 5.42 -5.14 4.18
C VAL A 146 5.89 -4.72 5.57
N TYR A 147 5.05 -5.00 6.56
CA TYR A 147 5.20 -4.66 7.98
C TYR A 147 5.05 -5.92 8.83
N ASP A 148 5.67 -5.90 10.00
CA ASP A 148 5.64 -6.99 10.97
C ASP A 148 4.53 -6.79 12.01
N GLU A 149 4.41 -7.75 12.92
CA GLU A 149 3.40 -7.79 13.99
C GLU A 149 3.47 -6.59 14.96
N THR A 150 4.55 -5.83 14.96
CA THR A 150 4.71 -4.63 15.79
C THR A 150 4.22 -3.36 15.10
N GLY A 151 3.77 -3.49 13.85
CA GLY A 151 3.43 -2.36 12.99
C GLY A 151 4.67 -1.66 12.41
N CYS A 152 5.86 -2.24 12.52
CA CYS A 152 7.08 -1.72 11.94
C CYS A 152 7.33 -2.30 10.55
N ARG A 153 7.99 -1.55 9.67
CA ARG A 153 8.41 -2.09 8.37
C ARG A 153 9.30 -3.31 8.61
N LEU A 154 9.09 -4.39 7.86
CA LEU A 154 9.98 -5.55 7.90
C LEU A 154 11.41 -5.12 7.55
N VAL A 155 12.39 -5.56 8.35
CA VAL A 155 13.82 -5.26 8.18
C VAL A 155 14.65 -6.53 8.37
N ASP A 156 15.96 -6.41 8.15
CA ASP A 156 16.98 -7.41 8.47
C ASP A 156 16.73 -8.83 7.90
N ASP A 157 16.79 -9.84 8.74
CA ASP A 157 16.63 -11.25 8.37
C ASP A 157 15.18 -11.58 7.96
N LYS A 158 14.19 -10.95 8.60
CA LYS A 158 12.77 -11.10 8.24
C LYS A 158 12.54 -10.71 6.76
N ILE A 159 13.01 -9.54 6.34
CA ILE A 159 12.82 -9.09 4.94
C ILE A 159 13.65 -9.90 3.95
N ALA A 160 14.85 -10.33 4.33
CA ALA A 160 15.66 -11.23 3.50
C ALA A 160 14.95 -12.57 3.25
N ARG A 161 14.25 -13.12 4.26
CA ARG A 161 13.46 -14.35 4.11
C ARG A 161 12.27 -14.16 3.16
N VAL A 162 11.55 -13.05 3.28
CA VAL A 162 10.46 -12.71 2.33
C VAL A 162 10.99 -12.62 0.91
N ILE A 163 12.11 -11.91 0.69
CA ILE A 163 12.74 -11.80 -0.64
C ILE A 163 13.12 -13.17 -1.20
N ALA A 164 13.69 -14.05 -0.38
CA ALA A 164 14.02 -15.41 -0.80
C ALA A 164 12.77 -16.18 -1.27
N LEU A 165 11.67 -16.11 -0.52
CA LEU A 165 10.39 -16.76 -0.86
C LEU A 165 9.72 -16.15 -2.09
N ILE A 166 9.86 -14.84 -2.33
CA ILE A 166 9.42 -14.19 -3.57
C ILE A 166 10.21 -14.73 -4.77
N ASN A 167 11.53 -14.91 -4.60
CA ASN A 167 12.40 -15.40 -5.67
C ASN A 167 12.22 -16.90 -5.97
N GLU A 168 11.60 -17.67 -5.08
CA GLU A 168 11.18 -19.05 -5.36
C GLU A 168 10.00 -19.11 -6.35
N VAL A 169 9.30 -17.99 -6.58
CA VAL A 169 8.27 -17.89 -7.61
C VAL A 169 8.93 -17.62 -8.96
N GLU A 170 9.14 -18.68 -9.74
CA GLU A 170 9.83 -18.59 -11.04
C GLU A 170 9.01 -17.81 -12.08
N ASP A 171 7.69 -18.01 -12.12
CA ASP A 171 6.81 -17.42 -13.12
C ASP A 171 5.57 -16.79 -12.47
N GLU A 172 5.52 -15.45 -12.40
CA GLU A 172 4.34 -14.71 -11.92
C GLU A 172 3.09 -14.89 -12.79
N THR A 173 3.22 -15.31 -14.03
CA THR A 173 2.10 -15.41 -14.98
C THR A 173 1.18 -16.60 -14.69
N GLU A 174 1.69 -17.58 -13.96
CA GLU A 174 0.97 -18.76 -13.48
C GLU A 174 0.17 -18.48 -12.19
N ILE A 175 0.37 -17.31 -11.57
CA ILE A 175 -0.40 -16.93 -10.39
C ILE A 175 -1.81 -16.53 -10.83
N ASP A 176 -2.82 -17.18 -10.26
CA ASP A 176 -4.21 -16.78 -10.42
C ASP A 176 -4.66 -15.87 -9.27
N PRO A 177 -4.90 -14.56 -9.51
CA PRO A 177 -5.44 -13.64 -8.52
C PRO A 177 -6.97 -13.71 -8.41
N GLU A 178 -7.67 -14.42 -9.31
CA GLU A 178 -9.13 -14.45 -9.36
C GLU A 178 -9.74 -15.59 -8.54
N THR A 179 -8.98 -16.65 -8.27
CA THR A 179 -9.40 -17.68 -7.31
C THR A 179 -8.99 -17.30 -5.89
N PHE A 180 -9.95 -16.86 -5.07
CA PHE A 180 -9.70 -16.42 -3.69
C PHE A 180 -10.90 -16.72 -2.76
N ASP A 181 -10.65 -16.68 -1.45
CA ASP A 181 -11.69 -16.80 -0.42
C ASP A 181 -12.12 -15.41 0.05
N SER A 182 -13.26 -14.94 -0.44
CA SER A 182 -13.79 -13.62 -0.07
C SER A 182 -14.19 -13.52 1.40
N THR A 183 -14.43 -14.64 2.09
CA THR A 183 -14.78 -14.63 3.53
C THR A 183 -13.59 -14.24 4.41
N LYS A 184 -12.37 -14.23 3.85
CA LYS A 184 -11.13 -13.81 4.50
C LYS A 184 -10.81 -12.34 4.27
N ILE A 185 -11.65 -11.59 3.56
CA ILE A 185 -11.39 -10.19 3.24
C ILE A 185 -12.41 -9.33 3.97
N HIS A 186 -11.90 -8.41 4.79
CA HIS A 186 -12.70 -7.56 5.68
C HIS A 186 -12.39 -6.10 5.39
N ALA A 187 -13.41 -5.26 5.41
CA ALA A 187 -13.26 -3.82 5.33
C ALA A 187 -12.90 -3.24 6.70
N ILE A 188 -12.02 -2.23 6.71
CA ILE A 188 -11.85 -1.28 7.80
C ILE A 188 -12.50 0.02 7.34
N ASP A 189 -13.65 0.33 7.93
CA ASP A 189 -14.41 1.54 7.62
C ASP A 189 -13.84 2.78 8.33
N ASP A 190 -14.47 3.94 8.11
CA ASP A 190 -14.06 5.21 8.68
C ASP A 190 -14.26 5.31 10.21
N THR A 191 -14.95 4.36 10.83
CA THR A 191 -15.13 4.36 12.29
C THR A 191 -13.84 4.02 13.01
N PHE A 192 -12.94 3.26 12.35
CA PHE A 192 -11.61 2.95 12.87
C PHE A 192 -10.75 4.21 13.04
N ASP A 193 -10.92 5.22 12.18
CA ASP A 193 -10.19 6.49 12.27
C ASP A 193 -10.38 7.13 13.65
N ASN A 194 -11.56 7.00 14.26
CA ASN A 194 -11.82 7.56 15.59
C ASN A 194 -10.96 6.90 16.67
N ILE A 195 -10.74 5.59 16.60
CA ILE A 195 -9.88 4.84 17.53
C ILE A 195 -8.43 5.36 17.43
N TYR A 196 -7.95 5.53 16.19
CA TYR A 196 -6.62 6.07 15.93
C TYR A 196 -6.48 7.54 16.38
N LEU A 197 -7.44 8.39 16.04
CA LEU A 197 -7.45 9.80 16.42
C LEU A 197 -7.54 9.99 17.93
N ASP A 198 -8.33 9.19 18.64
CA ASP A 198 -8.42 9.24 20.09
C ASP A 198 -7.10 8.84 20.76
N ALA A 199 -6.39 7.84 20.22
CA ALA A 199 -5.04 7.51 20.66
C ALA A 199 -4.07 8.69 20.46
N ILE A 200 -4.11 9.38 19.32
CA ILE A 200 -3.28 10.57 19.06
C ILE A 200 -3.60 11.70 20.05
N LYS A 201 -4.86 11.92 20.42
CA LYS A 201 -5.23 12.95 21.40
C LYS A 201 -4.60 12.70 22.78
N THR A 202 -4.27 11.44 23.13
CA THR A 202 -3.63 11.12 24.43
C THR A 202 -2.16 11.55 24.52
N ILE A 203 -1.48 11.73 23.37
CA ILE A 203 -0.05 12.11 23.33
C ILE A 203 0.16 13.62 23.16
N GLN A 204 -0.90 14.42 23.33
CA GLN A 204 -0.80 15.87 23.28
C GLN A 204 0.18 16.41 24.31
N LEU A 205 1.09 17.26 23.84
CA LEU A 205 1.95 18.05 24.70
C LEU A 205 1.21 19.33 25.10
N ARG A 206 1.11 19.58 26.42
CA ARG A 206 0.50 20.78 26.99
C ARG A 206 -0.94 21.03 26.48
N PRO A 207 -1.87 20.09 26.73
CA PRO A 207 -3.26 20.22 26.27
C PRO A 207 -3.94 21.49 26.79
N GLU A 208 -3.62 21.91 28.01
CA GLU A 208 -4.19 23.10 28.69
C GLU A 208 -3.79 24.46 28.09
N GLU A 209 -2.73 24.52 27.29
CA GLU A 209 -2.24 25.79 26.75
C GLU A 209 -3.21 26.33 25.67
N PRO A 210 -3.49 27.65 25.64
CA PRO A 210 -4.31 28.26 24.60
C PRO A 210 -3.76 28.02 23.19
N LYS A 211 -4.62 27.61 22.25
CA LYS A 211 -4.25 27.26 20.86
C LYS A 211 -4.21 28.50 19.94
N ASN A 212 -3.45 29.52 20.32
CA ASN A 212 -3.40 30.82 19.63
C ASN A 212 -2.47 30.83 18.39
N ILE A 213 -2.23 29.68 17.77
CA ILE A 213 -1.36 29.53 16.60
C ILE A 213 -2.23 29.28 15.37
N LYS A 214 -1.94 30.00 14.29
CA LYS A 214 -2.53 29.76 12.97
C LYS A 214 -1.67 28.76 12.21
N ILE A 215 -2.30 27.73 11.66
CA ILE A 215 -1.64 26.66 10.92
C ILE A 215 -2.14 26.71 9.48
N VAL A 216 -1.21 26.77 8.52
CA VAL A 216 -1.52 26.49 7.11
C VAL A 216 -1.15 25.05 6.84
N PHE A 217 -2.11 24.25 6.37
CA PHE A 217 -1.95 22.83 6.13
C PHE A 217 -2.14 22.48 4.66
N THR A 218 -1.28 21.64 4.12
CA THR A 218 -1.46 20.96 2.84
C THR A 218 -1.06 19.50 2.99
N SER A 219 -1.85 18.60 2.40
CA SER A 219 -1.45 17.20 2.26
C SER A 219 -0.75 16.90 0.93
N GLN A 220 -0.68 17.87 0.02
CA GLN A 220 -0.25 17.63 -1.37
C GLN A 220 -0.96 16.42 -2.00
N HIS A 221 -2.29 16.36 -1.85
CA HIS A 221 -3.17 15.23 -2.21
C HIS A 221 -2.93 13.92 -1.46
N GLY A 222 -1.98 13.90 -0.53
CA GLY A 222 -1.60 12.74 0.25
C GLY A 222 -2.63 12.37 1.32
N THR A 223 -2.34 11.25 1.98
CA THR A 223 -3.27 10.49 2.83
C THR A 223 -3.63 11.15 4.15
N SER A 224 -3.00 12.27 4.51
CA SER A 224 -3.26 12.98 5.77
C SER A 224 -4.49 13.87 5.72
N TYR A 225 -5.05 14.13 4.53
CA TYR A 225 -6.32 14.85 4.38
C TYR A 225 -7.50 13.87 4.30
N PRO A 226 -8.65 14.15 4.93
CA PRO A 226 -8.96 15.29 5.81
C PRO A 226 -8.57 15.06 7.29
N MET A 227 -7.91 13.94 7.60
CA MET A 227 -7.65 13.49 8.97
C MET A 227 -6.91 14.51 9.86
N VAL A 228 -5.76 15.01 9.42
CA VAL A 228 -4.93 15.95 10.19
C VAL A 228 -5.61 17.30 10.42
N PRO A 229 -6.18 17.99 9.41
CA PRO A 229 -6.86 19.25 9.65
C PRO A 229 -8.10 19.08 10.53
N THR A 230 -8.84 17.98 10.39
CA THR A 230 -9.96 17.64 11.28
C THR A 230 -9.49 17.46 12.72
N LEU A 231 -8.42 16.70 12.95
CA LEU A 231 -7.84 16.50 14.28
C LEU A 231 -7.40 17.82 14.90
N LEU A 232 -6.60 18.61 14.20
CA LEU A 232 -6.10 19.89 14.71
C LEU A 232 -7.26 20.85 15.03
N SER A 233 -8.27 20.92 14.17
CA SER A 233 -9.47 21.74 14.42
C SER A 233 -10.23 21.25 15.66
N SER A 234 -10.36 19.93 15.85
CA SER A 234 -11.03 19.36 17.03
C SER A 234 -10.29 19.65 18.35
N LEU A 235 -8.98 19.91 18.27
CA LEU A 235 -8.14 20.32 19.40
C LEU A 235 -8.15 21.84 19.65
N GLY A 236 -8.89 22.60 18.84
CA GLY A 236 -9.05 24.05 18.97
C GLY A 236 -8.00 24.90 18.24
N TYR A 237 -7.15 24.30 17.38
CA TYR A 237 -6.23 25.08 16.54
C TYR A 237 -6.97 25.77 15.40
N ASP A 238 -6.51 26.98 15.03
CA ASP A 238 -6.95 27.69 13.82
C ASP A 238 -6.20 27.14 12.61
N VAL A 239 -6.86 26.32 11.79
CA VAL A 239 -6.27 25.63 10.64
C VAL A 239 -6.88 26.14 9.35
N THR A 240 -6.02 26.59 8.44
CA THR A 240 -6.38 26.93 7.05
C THR A 240 -5.79 25.87 6.13
N VAL A 241 -6.63 25.26 5.29
CA VAL A 241 -6.22 24.22 4.34
C VAL A 241 -5.91 24.85 2.98
N VAL A 242 -4.87 24.35 2.30
CA VAL A 242 -4.60 24.67 0.89
C VAL A 242 -5.54 23.81 0.03
N GLU A 243 -6.71 24.35 -0.29
CA GLU A 243 -7.82 23.63 -0.95
C GLU A 243 -7.39 22.98 -2.29
N GLU A 244 -6.60 23.68 -3.09
CA GLU A 244 -6.11 23.18 -4.39
C GLU A 244 -5.25 21.91 -4.29
N GLN A 245 -4.77 21.59 -3.08
CA GLN A 245 -3.91 20.44 -2.76
C GLN A 245 -4.58 19.44 -1.79
N SER A 246 -5.89 19.55 -1.58
CA SER A 246 -6.62 18.82 -0.53
C SER A 246 -7.76 17.97 -1.10
N THR A 247 -7.43 17.23 -2.15
CA THR A 247 -8.31 16.25 -2.82
C THR A 247 -7.55 14.94 -3.04
N PHE A 248 -8.26 13.85 -3.29
CA PHE A 248 -7.65 12.56 -3.63
C PHE A 248 -7.30 12.48 -5.12
N ASP A 249 -6.41 13.37 -5.54
CA ASP A 249 -5.97 13.45 -6.93
C ASP A 249 -4.75 12.54 -7.18
N PRO A 250 -4.88 11.43 -7.93
CA PRO A 250 -3.76 10.54 -8.23
C PRO A 250 -2.69 11.20 -9.12
N ASP A 251 -3.02 12.30 -9.81
CA ASP A 251 -2.09 13.04 -10.65
C ASP A 251 -1.32 14.14 -9.89
N PHE A 252 -1.62 14.34 -8.62
CA PHE A 252 -1.02 15.36 -7.76
C PHE A 252 -1.03 16.76 -8.40
N SER A 253 -2.16 17.17 -8.99
CA SER A 253 -2.30 18.49 -9.63
C SER A 253 -1.95 19.63 -8.67
N ASN A 254 -1.59 20.81 -9.16
CA ASN A 254 -1.23 21.96 -8.31
C ASN A 254 -0.05 21.71 -7.34
N THR A 255 0.67 20.60 -7.50
CA THR A 255 1.83 20.23 -6.71
C THR A 255 2.99 19.91 -7.66
N LYS A 256 4.17 20.50 -7.42
CA LYS A 256 5.35 20.23 -8.29
C LYS A 256 5.86 18.80 -8.13
N THR A 257 5.84 18.31 -6.90
CA THR A 257 6.25 16.95 -6.50
C THR A 257 5.45 16.58 -5.26
N PRO A 258 5.00 15.32 -5.07
CA PRO A 258 4.31 14.88 -3.85
C PRO A 258 5.26 14.70 -2.66
N ASN A 259 6.25 15.59 -2.56
CA ASN A 259 7.28 15.61 -1.54
C ASN A 259 7.17 16.98 -0.82
N PRO A 260 6.96 17.01 0.50
CA PRO A 260 6.92 18.26 1.27
C PRO A 260 8.23 19.05 1.23
#